data_AF-Q1EG62-F1
#
_entry.id   AF-Q1EG62-F1
#
_cell.length_a   1.000
_cell.length_b   1.000
_cell.length_c   1.000
_cell.angle_alpha   90.00
_cell.angle_beta   90.00
_cell.angle_gamma   90.00
#
_symmetry.space_group_name_H-M   'P 1'
#
loop_
_entity.id
_entity.type
_entity.pdbx_description
1 polymer ?
#
loop_
_entity_poly.entity_id
_entity_poly.type
_entity_poly.pdbx_seq_one_letter_code
_entity_poly.pdbx_strand_id
1 'polypeptide(L)'
;ELWFKQIIFEVDSVRSLLDVEGLDESHTMEILKRLNRVVLILKLLVDQVMILETMTPLDLMDFRTYLRPASGFQSLQFRLLENKLGLKQALRVKYNQNYQTVFGDDPEAMEALKKSEEEPALLALIERWLERTPGLNTHGFNFWGKFQAVVNKMIKEDVDEAMKEPNEEVRSYRLKDAENRSEIYRSIFDPAVHD
;
A
#
# COMPACT_ATOMS: atom_id res chain seq x y z
N GLU A 1 5.92 19.84 7.26
CA GLU A 1 6.07 19.43 8.68
C GLU A 1 4.77 19.43 9.50
N LEU A 2 4.01 20.53 9.65
CA LEU A 2 2.76 20.51 10.44
C LEU A 2 1.75 19.46 9.95
N TRP A 3 1.54 19.40 8.64
CA TRP A 3 0.66 18.41 8.02
C TRP A 3 1.15 16.97 8.19
N PHE A 4 2.46 16.73 8.20
CA PHE A 4 3.00 15.40 8.49
C PHE A 4 2.68 14.98 9.92
N LYS A 5 2.79 15.91 10.89
CA LYS A 5 2.39 15.64 12.28
C LYS A 5 0.91 15.25 12.37
N GLN A 6 0.04 15.97 11.65
CA GLN A 6 -1.37 15.63 11.60
C GLN A 6 -1.60 14.25 10.95
N ILE A 7 -0.96 13.96 9.82
CA ILE A 7 -1.11 12.66 9.15
C ILE A 7 -0.64 11.53 10.07
N ILE A 8 0.51 11.66 10.72
CA ILE A 8 1.03 10.65 11.66
C ILE A 8 0.04 10.45 12.81
N PHE A 9 -0.53 11.53 13.36
CA PHE A 9 -1.54 11.43 14.41
C PHE A 9 -2.78 10.64 13.96
N GLU A 10 -3.30 10.91 12.77
CA GLU A 10 -4.44 10.16 12.21
C GLU A 10 -4.07 8.69 11.95
N VAL A 11 -2.91 8.43 11.34
CA VAL A 11 -2.43 7.09 11.01
C VAL A 11 -2.20 6.27 12.27
N ASP A 12 -1.57 6.82 13.30
CA ASP A 12 -1.35 6.12 14.57
C ASP A 12 -2.68 5.79 15.24
N SER A 13 -3.65 6.71 15.19
CA SER A 13 -4.96 6.44 15.75
C SER A 13 -5.75 5.40 14.95
N VAL A 14 -5.59 5.34 13.62
CA VAL A 14 -6.15 4.25 12.79
C VAL A 14 -5.47 2.92 13.10
N ARG A 15 -4.14 2.89 13.26
CA ARG A 15 -3.38 1.69 13.65
C ARG A 15 -3.91 1.14 14.96
N SER A 16 -4.10 1.99 15.99
CA SER A 16 -4.67 1.56 17.26
C SER A 16 -6.11 1.03 17.15
N LEU A 17 -6.93 1.59 16.26
CA LEU A 17 -8.31 1.10 16.04
C LEU A 17 -8.36 -0.25 15.30
N LEU A 18 -7.34 -0.56 14.48
CA LEU A 18 -7.23 -1.84 13.78
C LEU A 18 -6.57 -2.94 14.63
N ASP A 19 -5.73 -2.56 15.59
CA ASP A 19 -4.99 -3.44 16.48
C ASP A 19 -5.82 -3.93 17.69
N VAL A 20 -7.10 -4.26 17.44
CA VAL A 20 -8.00 -4.86 18.42
C VAL A 20 -8.60 -6.17 17.90
N GLU A 21 -8.98 -7.05 18.81
CA GLU A 21 -9.73 -8.27 18.51
C GLU A 21 -11.18 -7.92 18.19
N GLY A 22 -11.58 -8.05 16.92
CA GLY A 22 -12.93 -7.73 16.46
C GLY A 22 -13.10 -6.24 16.15
N LEU A 23 -13.25 -5.91 14.86
CA LEU A 23 -13.54 -4.55 14.45
C LEU A 23 -15.06 -4.33 14.45
N ASP A 24 -15.53 -3.49 15.38
CA ASP A 24 -16.93 -3.04 15.37
C ASP A 24 -17.21 -2.13 14.15
N GLU A 25 -18.45 -2.12 13.68
CA GLU A 25 -18.89 -1.27 12.56
C GLU A 25 -18.67 0.22 12.87
N SER A 26 -18.81 0.60 14.15
CA SER A 26 -18.53 1.96 14.62
C SER A 26 -17.07 2.39 14.41
N HIS A 27 -16.11 1.47 14.62
CA HIS A 27 -14.69 1.72 14.36
C HIS A 27 -14.40 1.85 12.87
N THR A 28 -15.09 1.07 12.03
CA THR A 28 -14.94 1.13 10.57
C THR A 28 -15.24 2.53 10.03
N MET A 29 -16.33 3.14 10.47
CA MET A 29 -16.71 4.49 10.06
C MET A 29 -15.67 5.54 10.48
N GLU A 30 -15.15 5.42 11.71
CA GLU A 30 -14.11 6.32 12.22
C GLU A 30 -12.80 6.18 11.42
N ILE A 31 -12.37 4.95 11.11
CA ILE A 31 -11.20 4.66 10.29
C ILE A 31 -11.36 5.31 8.91
N LEU A 32 -12.49 5.08 8.22
CA LEU A 32 -12.75 5.67 6.90
C LEU A 32 -12.70 7.19 6.93
N LYS A 33 -13.32 7.82 7.94
CA LYS A 33 -13.29 9.28 8.11
C LYS A 33 -11.86 9.81 8.24
N ARG A 34 -11.01 9.15 9.03
CA ARG A 34 -9.63 9.58 9.29
C ARG A 34 -8.73 9.33 8.08
N LEU A 35 -8.85 8.20 7.40
CA LEU A 35 -8.13 7.93 6.15
C LEU A 35 -8.53 8.93 5.06
N ASN A 36 -9.82 9.26 4.95
CA ASN A 36 -10.27 10.30 4.02
C ASN A 36 -9.66 11.67 4.36
N ARG A 37 -9.54 12.02 5.64
CA ARG A 37 -8.85 13.24 6.07
C ARG A 37 -7.38 13.22 5.64
N VAL A 38 -6.67 12.10 5.83
CA VAL A 38 -5.28 11.94 5.35
C VAL A 38 -5.19 12.16 3.84
N VAL A 39 -6.11 11.59 3.05
CA VAL A 39 -6.17 11.80 1.59
C VAL A 39 -6.33 13.28 1.24
N LEU A 40 -7.23 14.00 1.91
CA LEU A 40 -7.44 15.44 1.65
C LEU A 40 -6.21 16.28 2.03
N ILE A 41 -5.53 15.94 3.13
CA ILE A 41 -4.27 16.60 3.51
C ILE A 41 -3.18 16.33 2.47
N LEU A 42 -3.05 15.10 1.98
CA LEU A 42 -2.07 14.75 0.95
C LEU A 42 -2.34 15.50 -0.38
N LYS A 43 -3.60 15.65 -0.78
CA LYS A 43 -3.98 16.48 -1.94
C LYS A 43 -3.52 17.93 -1.77
N LEU A 44 -3.78 18.52 -0.60
CA LEU A 44 -3.30 19.87 -0.29
C LEU A 44 -1.77 19.97 -0.32
N LEU A 45 -1.05 18.96 0.18
CA LEU A 45 0.42 18.93 0.14
C LEU A 45 0.98 18.86 -1.28
N VAL A 46 0.31 18.14 -2.19
CA VAL A 46 0.65 18.14 -3.61
C VAL A 46 0.46 19.53 -4.20
N ASP A 47 -0.68 20.18 -3.92
CA ASP A 47 -0.97 21.53 -4.43
C ASP A 47 0.00 22.59 -3.88
N GLN A 48 0.52 22.40 -2.67
CA GLN A 48 1.52 23.30 -2.07
C GLN A 48 2.84 23.35 -2.84
N VAL A 49 3.18 22.32 -3.63
CA VAL A 49 4.41 22.33 -4.45
C VAL A 49 4.37 23.48 -5.45
N MET A 50 3.20 23.77 -6.03
CA MET A 50 3.02 24.87 -6.99
C MET A 50 3.35 26.24 -6.40
N ILE A 51 3.17 26.42 -5.09
CA ILE A 51 3.53 27.67 -4.40
C ILE A 51 5.05 27.82 -4.36
N LEU A 52 5.79 26.74 -4.11
CA LEU A 52 7.25 26.78 -4.09
C LEU A 52 7.83 26.95 -5.50
N GLU A 53 7.15 26.43 -6.53
CA GLU A 53 7.53 26.58 -7.94
C GLU A 53 7.43 28.02 -8.46
N THR A 54 6.76 28.94 -7.75
CA THR A 54 6.77 30.36 -8.13
C THR A 54 8.11 31.04 -7.85
N MET A 55 8.99 30.42 -7.07
CA MET A 55 10.35 30.89 -6.82
C MET A 55 11.26 30.53 -8.00
N THR A 56 11.97 31.50 -8.54
CA THR A 56 12.86 31.22 -9.68
C THR A 56 14.11 30.44 -9.23
N PRO A 57 14.73 29.66 -10.11
CA PRO A 57 16.00 28.99 -9.80
C PRO A 57 17.12 29.95 -9.40
N LEU A 58 17.09 31.20 -9.89
CA LEU A 58 18.06 32.25 -9.52
C LEU A 58 17.87 32.67 -8.06
N ASP A 59 16.63 32.97 -7.66
CA ASP A 59 16.31 33.33 -6.27
C ASP A 59 16.69 32.21 -5.31
N LEU A 60 16.42 30.95 -5.68
CA LEU A 60 16.84 29.80 -4.88
C LEU A 60 18.37 29.73 -4.74
N MET A 61 19.12 30.03 -5.79
CA MET A 61 20.58 29.94 -5.79
C MET A 61 21.23 30.93 -4.81
N ASP A 62 20.62 32.11 -4.63
CA ASP A 62 21.13 33.17 -3.75
C ASP A 62 21.18 32.76 -2.28
N PHE A 63 20.25 31.91 -1.81
CA PHE A 63 20.22 31.47 -0.42
C PHE A 63 20.48 29.97 -0.22
N ARG A 64 20.59 29.16 -1.28
CA ARG A 64 20.81 27.70 -1.19
C ARG A 64 22.02 27.32 -0.35
N THR A 65 23.06 28.16 -0.32
CA THR A 65 24.29 27.89 0.44
C THR A 65 24.04 27.80 1.95
N TYR A 66 23.06 28.55 2.48
CA TYR A 66 22.69 28.51 3.91
C TYR A 66 21.96 27.22 4.30
N LEU A 67 21.44 26.47 3.33
CA LEU A 67 20.73 25.22 3.56
C LEU A 67 21.67 24.00 3.59
N ARG A 68 22.94 24.13 3.21
CA ARG A 68 23.88 23.00 3.23
C ARG A 68 24.38 22.74 4.67
N PRO A 69 24.51 21.47 5.10
CA PRO A 69 24.31 20.22 4.36
C PRO A 69 22.87 19.68 4.42
N ALA A 70 21.94 20.43 5.02
CA ALA A 70 20.58 19.96 5.27
C ALA A 70 19.86 19.56 3.97
N SER A 71 19.12 18.47 4.04
CA SER A 71 18.42 17.89 2.90
C SER A 71 17.03 17.41 3.29
N GLY A 72 16.09 17.39 2.33
CA GLY A 72 14.77 16.80 2.52
C GLY A 72 14.82 15.31 2.91
N PHE A 73 15.95 14.63 2.68
CA PHE A 73 16.20 13.27 3.17
C PHE A 73 16.27 13.16 4.71
N GLN A 74 16.42 14.29 5.42
CA GLN A 74 16.39 14.41 6.88
C GLN A 74 15.00 14.69 7.46
N SER A 75 13.92 14.62 6.68
CA SER A 75 12.58 14.76 7.25
C SER A 75 12.21 13.52 8.06
N LEU A 76 12.37 13.60 9.39
CA LEU A 76 12.04 12.52 10.33
C LEU A 76 10.58 12.10 10.17
N GLN A 77 9.66 13.06 10.15
CA GLN A 77 8.23 12.77 10.04
C GLN A 77 7.88 12.08 8.71
N PHE A 78 8.56 12.42 7.62
CA PHE A 78 8.36 11.73 6.35
C PHE A 78 8.78 10.25 6.44
N ARG A 79 9.93 9.96 7.07
CA ARG A 79 10.39 8.56 7.27
C ARG A 79 9.49 7.79 8.22
N LEU A 80 9.06 8.40 9.33
CA LEU A 80 8.09 7.80 10.24
C LEU A 80 6.78 7.46 9.52
N LEU A 81 6.30 8.35 8.65
CA LEU A 81 5.09 8.09 7.86
C LEU A 81 5.27 6.89 6.91
N GLU A 82 6.38 6.83 6.17
CA GLU A 82 6.68 5.69 5.29
C GLU A 82 6.69 4.36 6.05
N ASN A 83 7.36 4.31 7.21
CA ASN A 83 7.45 3.11 8.03
C ASN A 83 6.08 2.70 8.59
N LYS A 84 5.32 3.66 9.15
CA LYS A 84 3.98 3.44 9.71
C LYS A 84 2.97 2.99 8.65
N LEU A 85 3.14 3.39 7.39
CA LEU A 85 2.29 2.90 6.29
C LEU A 85 2.67 1.47 5.85
N GLY A 86 3.96 1.10 5.94
CA GLY A 86 4.44 -0.27 5.68
C GLY A 86 5.54 -0.39 4.62
N LEU A 87 6.28 0.70 4.32
CA LEU A 87 7.40 0.62 3.38
C LEU A 87 8.57 -0.17 3.99
N LYS A 88 8.75 -1.41 3.52
CA LYS A 88 9.85 -2.28 3.96
C LYS A 88 11.22 -1.73 3.53
N GLN A 89 12.22 -1.90 4.39
CA GLN A 89 13.60 -1.45 4.13
C GLN A 89 14.16 -1.99 2.81
N ALA A 90 13.90 -3.26 2.52
CA ALA A 90 14.38 -3.93 1.31
C ALA A 90 13.83 -3.32 0.01
N LEU A 91 12.67 -2.66 0.07
CA LEU A 91 12.02 -2.01 -1.07
C LEU A 91 12.50 -0.56 -1.27
N ARG A 92 13.29 -0.02 -0.35
CA ARG A 92 13.91 1.30 -0.51
C ARG A 92 15.07 1.22 -1.51
N VAL A 93 15.19 2.24 -2.36
CA VAL A 93 16.32 2.39 -3.30
C VAL A 93 17.64 2.43 -2.51
N LYS A 94 18.71 1.81 -3.02
CA LYS A 94 20.02 1.66 -2.34
C LYS A 94 20.54 2.92 -1.64
N TYR A 95 20.39 4.10 -2.26
CA TYR A 95 20.81 5.38 -1.66
C TYR A 95 20.03 5.73 -0.38
N ASN A 96 18.78 5.28 -0.25
CA ASN A 96 17.88 5.49 0.88
C ASN A 96 17.81 4.28 1.84
N GLN A 97 18.58 3.20 1.61
CA GLN A 97 18.58 2.03 2.50
C GLN A 97 19.30 2.29 3.83
N ASN A 98 20.15 3.30 3.90
CA ASN A 98 20.80 3.74 5.13
C ASN A 98 20.25 5.10 5.59
N TYR A 99 18.94 5.36 5.41
CA TYR A 99 18.37 6.65 5.76
C TYR A 99 18.54 7.01 7.24
N GLN A 100 18.74 6.02 8.12
CA GLN A 100 18.99 6.22 9.55
C GLN A 100 20.32 6.96 9.81
N THR A 101 21.34 6.76 8.97
CA THR A 101 22.65 7.44 9.14
C THR A 101 22.56 8.95 8.97
N VAL A 102 21.50 9.42 8.32
CA VAL A 102 21.21 10.82 8.05
C VAL A 102 20.68 11.55 9.31
N PHE A 103 20.19 10.80 10.30
CA PHE A 103 19.72 11.30 11.60
C PHE A 103 20.81 11.27 12.68
N GLY A 104 21.97 10.65 12.40
CA GLY A 104 23.19 10.77 13.19
C GLY A 104 23.01 10.44 14.68
N ASP A 105 23.38 11.40 15.52
CA ASP A 105 23.46 11.31 17.00
C ASP A 105 22.19 11.75 17.73
N ASP A 106 21.06 12.01 17.04
CA ASP A 106 19.78 12.34 17.71
C ASP A 106 19.15 11.04 18.28
N PRO A 107 19.23 10.80 19.60
CA PRO A 107 18.78 9.53 20.17
C PRO A 107 17.26 9.41 20.14
N GLU A 108 16.53 10.53 20.20
CA GLU A 108 15.07 10.54 20.16
C GLU A 108 14.56 10.21 18.75
N ALA A 109 15.18 10.78 17.72
CA ALA A 109 14.86 10.48 16.33
C ALA A 109 15.15 9.01 15.99
N MET A 110 16.31 8.49 16.43
CA MET A 110 16.70 7.10 16.20
C MET A 110 15.75 6.12 16.88
N GLU A 111 15.36 6.40 18.13
CA GLU A 111 14.39 5.57 18.85
C GLU A 111 13.00 5.61 18.19
N ALA A 112 12.55 6.80 17.74
CA ALA A 112 11.28 6.93 17.03
C ALA A 112 11.27 6.13 15.71
N LEU A 113 12.38 6.16 14.96
CA LEU A 113 12.53 5.39 13.72
C LEU A 113 12.51 3.89 14.00
N LYS A 114 13.30 3.41 14.96
CA LYS A 114 13.32 2.02 15.37
C LYS A 114 11.93 1.54 15.77
N LYS A 115 11.25 2.29 16.65
CA LYS A 115 9.88 1.98 17.07
C LYS A 115 8.92 1.92 15.88
N SER A 116 9.04 2.82 14.91
CA SER A 116 8.18 2.80 13.71
C SER A 116 8.42 1.60 12.79
N GLU A 117 9.60 0.97 12.83
CA GLU A 117 9.92 -0.24 12.07
C GLU A 117 9.47 -1.51 12.80
N GLU A 118 9.51 -1.52 14.14
CA GLU A 118 9.15 -2.68 14.97
C GLU A 118 7.64 -2.81 15.20
N GLU A 119 6.94 -1.69 15.36
CA GLU A 119 5.49 -1.71 15.56
C GLU A 119 4.74 -2.16 14.29
N PRO A 120 3.55 -2.79 14.43
CA PRO A 120 2.74 -3.15 13.28
C PRO A 120 2.43 -1.93 12.39
N ALA A 121 2.87 -2.00 11.14
CA ALA A 121 2.51 -1.01 10.14
C ALA A 121 1.03 -1.13 9.76
N LEU A 122 0.47 -0.06 9.19
CA LEU A 122 -0.90 -0.02 8.71
C LEU A 122 -1.19 -1.16 7.73
N LEU A 123 -0.27 -1.46 6.80
CA LEU A 123 -0.39 -2.59 5.88
C LEU A 123 -0.61 -3.92 6.61
N ALA A 124 0.25 -4.25 7.58
CA ALA A 124 0.16 -5.50 8.34
C ALA A 124 -1.15 -5.60 9.16
N LEU A 125 -1.63 -4.48 9.69
CA LEU A 125 -2.90 -4.44 10.41
C LEU A 125 -4.10 -4.62 9.49
N ILE A 126 -4.05 -4.06 8.27
CA ILE A 126 -5.06 -4.27 7.23
C ILE A 126 -5.06 -5.73 6.76
N GLU A 127 -3.88 -6.34 6.55
CA GLU A 127 -3.76 -7.77 6.21
C GLU A 127 -4.43 -8.66 7.27
N ARG A 128 -4.08 -8.47 8.55
CA ARG A 128 -4.71 -9.20 9.67
C ARG A 128 -6.22 -8.96 9.78
N TRP A 129 -6.69 -7.77 9.42
CA TRP A 129 -8.12 -7.48 9.38
C TRP A 129 -8.81 -8.21 8.21
N LEU A 130 -8.20 -8.21 7.01
CA LEU A 130 -8.70 -8.91 5.83
C LEU A 130 -8.77 -10.43 6.03
N GLU A 131 -7.77 -11.02 6.69
CA GLU A 131 -7.74 -12.46 7.01
C GLU A 131 -8.91 -12.91 7.90
N ARG A 132 -9.45 -11.99 8.72
CA ARG A 132 -10.59 -12.24 9.61
C ARG A 132 -11.95 -12.02 8.93
N THR A 133 -11.98 -11.70 7.63
CA THR A 133 -13.22 -11.42 6.92
C THR A 133 -14.16 -12.62 6.97
N PRO A 134 -15.39 -12.46 7.49
CA PRO A 134 -16.37 -13.55 7.54
C PRO A 134 -16.64 -14.12 6.13
N GLY A 135 -16.66 -15.45 6.03
CA GLY A 135 -16.95 -16.18 4.79
C GLY A 135 -15.73 -16.80 4.10
N LEU A 136 -14.51 -16.45 4.53
CA LEU A 136 -13.28 -17.08 4.05
C LEU A 136 -13.04 -18.48 4.65
N ASN A 137 -13.65 -18.78 5.80
CA ASN A 137 -13.53 -20.08 6.46
C ASN A 137 -14.01 -21.23 5.56
N THR A 138 -13.25 -22.33 5.59
CA THR A 138 -13.57 -23.58 4.88
C THR A 138 -14.86 -24.22 5.40
N HIS A 139 -15.11 -24.07 6.70
CA HIS A 139 -16.35 -24.48 7.36
C HIS A 139 -17.30 -23.29 7.39
N GLY A 140 -18.40 -23.36 6.64
CA GLY A 140 -19.37 -22.26 6.49
C GLY A 140 -19.57 -21.88 5.04
N PHE A 141 -19.36 -20.60 4.69
CA PHE A 141 -19.62 -20.12 3.34
C PHE A 141 -18.62 -20.64 2.30
N ASN A 142 -17.35 -20.86 2.70
CA ASN A 142 -16.25 -21.30 1.84
C ASN A 142 -16.13 -20.48 0.54
N PHE A 143 -15.88 -19.18 0.67
CA PHE A 143 -15.77 -18.26 -0.47
C PHE A 143 -14.73 -18.76 -1.49
N TRP A 144 -13.51 -19.10 -1.04
CA TRP A 144 -12.42 -19.52 -1.92
C TRP A 144 -12.76 -20.77 -2.74
N GLY A 145 -13.33 -21.81 -2.11
CA GLY A 145 -13.74 -23.02 -2.83
C GLY A 145 -14.83 -22.77 -3.86
N LYS A 146 -15.83 -21.93 -3.52
CA LYS A 146 -16.89 -21.55 -4.47
C LYS A 146 -16.37 -20.68 -5.60
N PHE A 147 -15.50 -19.72 -5.28
CA PHE A 147 -14.90 -18.81 -6.25
C PHE A 147 -14.06 -19.59 -7.27
N GLN A 148 -13.19 -20.49 -6.80
CA GLN A 148 -12.38 -21.35 -7.66
C GLN A 148 -13.25 -22.26 -8.54
N ALA A 149 -14.32 -22.84 -7.99
CA ALA A 149 -15.24 -23.67 -8.78
C ALA A 149 -15.95 -22.89 -9.89
N VAL A 150 -16.39 -21.66 -9.62
CA VAL A 150 -17.04 -20.78 -10.61
C VAL A 150 -16.04 -20.36 -11.69
N VAL A 151 -14.82 -19.97 -11.32
CA VAL A 151 -13.78 -19.59 -12.28
C VAL A 151 -13.40 -20.76 -13.18
N ASN A 152 -13.19 -21.96 -12.62
CA ASN A 152 -12.88 -23.16 -13.39
C ASN A 152 -14.00 -23.52 -14.37
N LYS A 153 -15.26 -23.37 -13.94
CA LYS A 153 -16.43 -23.59 -14.81
C LYS A 153 -16.47 -22.56 -15.95
N MET A 154 -16.29 -21.28 -15.64
CA MET A 154 -16.30 -20.20 -16.62
C MET A 154 -15.22 -20.40 -17.70
N ILE A 155 -13.97 -20.68 -17.29
CA ILE A 155 -12.86 -20.91 -18.23
C ILE A 155 -13.16 -22.13 -19.11
N LYS A 156 -13.71 -23.21 -18.53
CA LYS A 156 -14.09 -24.40 -19.30
C LYS A 156 -15.16 -24.09 -20.35
N GLU A 157 -16.20 -23.36 -19.96
CA GLU A 157 -17.27 -22.93 -20.88
C GLU A 157 -16.71 -22.06 -22.01
N ASP A 158 -15.80 -21.14 -21.71
CA ASP A 158 -15.12 -20.30 -22.72
C ASP A 158 -14.29 -21.13 -23.71
N VAL A 159 -13.58 -22.15 -23.23
CA VAL A 159 -12.82 -23.08 -24.09
C VAL A 159 -13.77 -23.90 -24.96
N ASP A 160 -14.84 -24.44 -24.38
CA ASP A 160 -15.85 -25.23 -25.11
C ASP A 160 -16.56 -24.39 -26.19
N GLU A 161 -16.80 -23.10 -25.93
CA GLU A 161 -17.32 -22.17 -26.93
C GLU A 161 -16.29 -21.81 -28.00
N ALA A 162 -15.04 -21.54 -27.62
CA ALA A 162 -13.97 -21.26 -28.56
C ALA A 162 -13.77 -22.43 -29.53
N MET A 163 -13.87 -23.67 -29.07
CA MET A 163 -13.77 -24.87 -29.91
C MET A 163 -14.90 -24.99 -30.95
N LYS A 164 -16.06 -24.37 -30.71
CA LYS A 164 -17.19 -24.36 -31.66
C LYS A 164 -17.06 -23.26 -32.71
N GLU A 165 -16.10 -22.34 -32.57
CA GLU A 165 -15.89 -21.23 -33.51
C GLU A 165 -15.40 -21.76 -34.86
N PRO A 166 -16.14 -21.51 -35.97
CA PRO A 166 -15.75 -21.97 -37.29
C PRO A 166 -14.53 -21.22 -37.86
N ASN A 167 -14.31 -19.95 -37.47
CA ASN A 167 -13.16 -19.18 -37.93
C ASN A 167 -11.90 -19.54 -37.12
N GLU A 168 -10.89 -20.06 -37.81
CA GLU A 168 -9.66 -20.53 -37.19
C GLU A 168 -8.85 -19.44 -36.46
N GLU A 169 -8.78 -18.23 -37.03
CA GLU A 169 -8.08 -17.11 -36.40
C GLU A 169 -8.79 -16.68 -35.10
N VAL A 170 -10.12 -16.59 -35.15
CA VAL A 170 -10.93 -16.22 -33.98
C VAL A 170 -10.86 -17.30 -32.90
N ARG A 171 -10.94 -18.58 -33.29
CA ARG A 171 -10.76 -19.71 -32.38
C ARG A 171 -9.41 -19.67 -31.67
N SER A 172 -8.32 -19.50 -32.43
CA SER A 172 -6.97 -19.46 -31.87
C SER A 172 -6.81 -18.30 -30.88
N TYR A 173 -7.34 -17.12 -31.22
CA TYR A 173 -7.34 -15.97 -30.32
C TYR A 173 -8.11 -16.25 -29.02
N ARG A 174 -9.34 -16.78 -29.11
CA ARG A 174 -10.17 -17.07 -27.94
C ARG A 174 -9.54 -18.12 -27.02
N LEU A 175 -8.92 -19.15 -27.59
CA LEU A 175 -8.21 -20.18 -26.80
C LEU A 175 -7.02 -19.59 -26.05
N LYS A 176 -6.22 -18.74 -26.72
CA LYS A 176 -5.08 -18.06 -26.09
C LYS A 176 -5.52 -17.12 -24.98
N ASP A 177 -6.61 -16.39 -25.17
CA ASP A 177 -7.19 -15.54 -24.12
C ASP A 177 -7.65 -16.35 -22.90
N ALA A 178 -8.32 -17.49 -23.11
CA ALA A 178 -8.72 -18.38 -22.03
C ALA A 178 -7.51 -18.96 -21.27
N GLU A 179 -6.45 -19.32 -21.99
CA GLU A 179 -5.18 -19.78 -21.39
C GLU A 179 -4.54 -18.69 -20.53
N ASN A 180 -4.42 -17.46 -21.05
CA ASN A 180 -3.91 -16.32 -20.28
C ASN A 180 -4.73 -16.07 -19.01
N ARG A 181 -6.08 -16.12 -19.11
CA ARG A 181 -6.96 -15.97 -17.94
C ARG A 181 -6.75 -17.09 -16.93
N SER A 182 -6.60 -18.33 -17.38
CA SER A 182 -6.27 -19.46 -16.51
C SER A 182 -4.96 -19.24 -15.75
N GLU A 183 -3.95 -18.68 -16.40
CA GLU A 183 -2.65 -18.42 -15.76
C GLU A 183 -2.73 -17.29 -14.72
N ILE A 184 -3.50 -16.23 -15.00
CA ILE A 184 -3.80 -15.17 -14.03
C ILE A 184 -4.51 -15.72 -12.79
N TYR A 185 -5.51 -16.59 -12.97
CA TYR A 185 -6.19 -17.18 -11.82
C TYR A 185 -5.32 -18.20 -11.08
N ARG A 186 -4.39 -18.88 -11.77
CA ARG A 186 -3.41 -19.75 -11.12
C ARG A 186 -2.56 -18.97 -10.12
N SER A 187 -2.11 -17.75 -10.45
CA SER A 187 -1.31 -16.93 -9.52
C SER A 187 -2.09 -16.46 -8.29
N ILE A 188 -3.42 -16.61 -8.29
CA ILE A 188 -4.30 -16.28 -7.16
C ILE A 188 -4.59 -17.53 -6.32
N PHE A 189 -4.84 -18.68 -6.97
CA PHE A 189 -5.24 -19.91 -6.29
C PHE A 189 -4.07 -20.79 -5.84
N ASP A 190 -2.90 -20.64 -6.43
CA ASP A 190 -1.69 -21.39 -6.07
C ASP A 190 -0.81 -20.57 -5.12
N PRO A 191 -0.74 -20.93 -3.82
CA PRO A 191 0.09 -20.20 -2.84
C PRO A 191 1.56 -20.14 -3.24
N ALA A 192 2.09 -21.17 -3.91
CA ALA A 192 3.51 -21.21 -4.30
C ALA A 192 3.85 -20.24 -5.44
N VAL A 193 2.84 -19.77 -6.19
CA VAL A 193 2.99 -18.74 -7.21
C VAL A 193 2.72 -17.34 -6.65
N HIS A 194 1.92 -17.26 -5.58
CA HIS A 194 1.60 -16.02 -4.91
C HIS A 194 2.76 -15.46 -4.08
N ASP A 195 3.48 -16.33 -3.38
CA ASP A 195 4.61 -16.00 -2.50
C ASP A 195 5.89 -15.62 -3.26
#